data_AF-A0A3D3LB84-F1
#
_entry.id   AF-A0A3D3LB84-F1
#
_cell.length_a   1.000
_cell.length_b   1.000
_cell.length_c   1.000
_cell.angle_alpha   90.00
_cell.angle_beta   90.00
_cell.angle_gamma   90.00
#
_symmetry.space_group_name_H-M   'P 1'
#
loop_
_entity.id
_entity.type
_entity.pdbx_description
1 polymer ?
#
loop_
_entity_poly.entity_id
_entity_poly.type
_entity_poly.pdbx_seq_one_letter_code
_entity_poly.pdbx_strand_id
1 'polypeptide(L)'
;MAQPPGPLKIWNQPCQTMKQTMLLLVAVTSLFAPLTASAAKPPTATAVIQVVDFLPADHVTDGSVSYQSAIQSAIDAVPGTGGTVVFAPITYRIDDPVGLRLRSNLTLSMEGATFLLSETCAADGQLFLGQGVSGLRLEGGTIIGRNDVWLTGVNIRGVHLTGECRDIRIRDMHIRDLSSNG
;
A
#
# COMPACT_ATOMS: atom_id res chain seq x y z
N MET A 1 -55.35 16.74 71.52
CA MET A 1 -56.48 16.09 72.22
C MET A 1 -56.10 14.66 72.52
N ALA A 2 -56.37 14.25 73.77
CA ALA A 2 -56.65 12.92 74.31
C ALA A 2 -56.56 11.70 73.37
N GLN A 3 -56.20 10.50 73.79
CA GLN A 3 -55.62 9.91 74.99
C GLN A 3 -55.31 8.44 74.59
N PRO A 4 -54.50 7.70 75.36
CA PRO A 4 -54.14 6.28 75.14
C PRO A 4 -55.31 5.40 75.63
N PRO A 5 -55.18 4.12 76.06
CA PRO A 5 -54.12 3.10 75.96
C PRO A 5 -54.65 1.75 75.42
N GLY A 6 -53.77 0.78 75.17
CA GLY A 6 -53.76 -0.38 76.06
C GLY A 6 -54.03 -1.70 75.30
N PRO A 7 -53.97 -2.85 75.97
CA PRO A 7 -52.68 -3.52 76.10
C PRO A 7 -52.72 -5.04 75.79
N LEU A 8 -51.53 -5.64 75.92
CA LEU A 8 -51.26 -6.93 76.57
C LEU A 8 -51.28 -8.23 75.73
N LYS A 9 -50.18 -8.96 76.00
CA LYS A 9 -50.02 -10.41 76.09
C LYS A 9 -49.64 -11.16 74.79
N ILE A 10 -48.78 -12.18 74.79
CA ILE A 10 -47.73 -12.69 75.69
C ILE A 10 -47.14 -13.92 74.97
N TRP A 11 -45.85 -14.21 75.22
CA TRP A 11 -45.15 -15.51 75.10
C TRP A 11 -44.83 -16.18 73.74
N ASN A 12 -43.54 -16.51 73.67
CA ASN A 12 -42.90 -17.75 73.20
C ASN A 12 -42.42 -17.90 71.73
N GLN A 13 -41.10 -17.71 71.62
CA GLN A 13 -40.18 -18.35 70.68
C GLN A 13 -40.21 -19.89 70.84
N PRO A 14 -39.81 -20.67 69.82
CA PRO A 14 -38.38 -20.96 69.65
C PRO A 14 -37.86 -20.94 68.20
N CYS A 15 -36.72 -20.28 68.05
CA CYS A 15 -35.48 -20.82 67.49
C CYS A 15 -35.61 -21.83 66.33
N GLN A 16 -35.37 -21.37 65.10
CA GLN A 16 -34.59 -22.11 64.10
C GLN A 16 -33.74 -21.13 63.27
N THR A 17 -32.47 -21.06 63.66
CA THR A 17 -31.29 -21.11 62.78
C THR A 17 -31.16 -20.03 61.69
N MET A 18 -30.47 -18.97 62.10
CA MET A 18 -29.84 -17.94 61.29
C MET A 18 -28.75 -18.54 60.37
N LYS A 19 -28.89 -18.43 59.05
CA LYS A 19 -27.74 -18.31 58.13
C LYS A 19 -28.06 -17.38 56.95
N GLN A 20 -27.37 -16.23 56.99
CA GLN A 20 -26.85 -15.45 55.86
C GLN A 20 -27.85 -14.72 54.94
N THR A 21 -28.10 -13.44 55.29
CA THR A 21 -27.56 -12.24 54.60
C THR A 21 -27.15 -12.44 53.12
N MET A 22 -27.49 -11.63 52.12
CA MET A 22 -28.33 -10.44 51.92
C MET A 22 -28.08 -9.98 50.47
N LEU A 23 -29.13 -9.56 49.75
CA LEU A 23 -29.14 -8.69 48.55
C LEU A 23 -28.39 -9.21 47.28
N LEU A 24 -28.81 -8.95 46.04
CA LEU A 24 -29.32 -7.71 45.45
C LEU A 24 -30.01 -8.00 44.10
N LEU A 25 -31.06 -7.23 43.81
CA LEU A 25 -31.78 -7.14 42.53
C LEU A 25 -30.90 -6.58 41.40
N VAL A 26 -30.95 -7.14 40.18
CA VAL A 26 -30.86 -6.37 38.92
C VAL A 26 -31.71 -7.06 37.84
N ALA A 27 -32.76 -6.40 37.38
CA ALA A 27 -33.48 -6.77 36.16
C ALA A 27 -32.74 -6.19 34.95
N VAL A 28 -32.24 -7.04 34.05
CA VAL A 28 -31.65 -6.63 32.77
C VAL A 28 -32.58 -7.13 31.67
N THR A 29 -33.42 -6.23 31.13
CA THR A 29 -34.17 -6.49 29.90
C THR A 29 -33.23 -6.30 28.71
N SER A 30 -32.82 -7.41 28.10
CA SER A 30 -31.95 -7.45 26.92
C SER A 30 -32.72 -7.08 25.65
N LEU A 31 -32.46 -5.90 25.07
CA LEU A 31 -32.80 -5.63 23.68
C LEU A 31 -31.73 -6.31 22.79
N PHE A 32 -32.09 -7.41 22.13
CA PHE A 32 -31.28 -7.99 21.06
C PHE A 32 -31.68 -7.34 19.72
N ALA A 33 -30.81 -6.49 19.17
CA ALA A 33 -30.90 -6.08 17.77
C ALA A 33 -30.23 -7.15 16.88
N PRO A 34 -30.82 -7.54 15.74
CA PRO A 34 -30.20 -8.50 14.83
C PRO A 34 -28.97 -7.88 14.15
N LEU A 35 -27.83 -8.55 14.27
CA LEU A 35 -26.60 -8.21 13.58
C LEU A 35 -26.77 -8.56 12.09
N THR A 36 -26.97 -7.57 11.23
CA THR A 36 -26.89 -7.79 9.79
C THR A 36 -25.43 -7.96 9.41
N ALA A 37 -25.02 -9.21 9.17
CA ALA A 37 -23.73 -9.51 8.57
C ALA A 37 -23.69 -8.87 7.17
N SER A 38 -22.91 -7.80 7.02
CA SER A 38 -22.58 -7.26 5.70
C SER A 38 -21.73 -8.31 4.99
N ALA A 39 -22.27 -8.91 3.93
CA ALA A 39 -21.50 -9.77 3.05
C ALA A 39 -20.35 -8.94 2.47
N ALA A 40 -19.13 -9.19 2.94
CA ALA A 40 -17.94 -8.58 2.38
C ALA A 40 -17.89 -8.90 0.88
N LYS A 41 -17.83 -7.85 0.06
CA LYS A 41 -17.60 -7.99 -1.38
C LYS A 41 -16.36 -8.88 -1.57
N PRO A 42 -16.40 -9.94 -2.40
CA PRO A 42 -15.21 -10.74 -2.66
C PRO A 42 -14.08 -9.81 -3.09
N PRO A 43 -12.84 -10.04 -2.63
CA PRO A 43 -11.72 -9.17 -2.97
C PRO A 43 -11.67 -9.04 -4.49
N THR A 44 -11.82 -7.81 -4.99
CA THR A 44 -11.65 -7.52 -6.42
C THR A 44 -10.29 -8.06 -6.80
N ALA A 45 -10.24 -9.03 -7.73
CA ALA A 45 -8.98 -9.54 -8.24
C ALA A 45 -8.12 -8.35 -8.69
N THR A 46 -6.95 -8.19 -8.06
CA THR A 46 -6.02 -7.11 -8.38
C THR A 46 -5.53 -7.33 -9.81
N ALA A 47 -5.62 -6.31 -10.66
CA ALA A 47 -5.18 -6.42 -12.04
C ALA A 47 -3.69 -6.77 -12.11
N VAL A 48 -3.31 -7.67 -13.01
CA VAL A 48 -1.91 -8.03 -13.29
C VAL A 48 -1.63 -7.73 -14.76
N ILE A 49 -0.61 -6.92 -15.02
CA ILE A 49 -0.22 -6.48 -16.37
C ILE A 49 1.22 -6.92 -16.61
N GLN A 50 1.47 -7.63 -17.70
CA GLN A 50 2.82 -7.97 -18.13
C GLN A 50 3.34 -6.89 -19.07
N VAL A 51 4.50 -6.29 -18.77
CA VAL A 51 5.08 -5.26 -19.64
C VAL A 51 5.39 -5.78 -21.03
N VAL A 52 5.79 -7.05 -21.14
CA VAL A 52 6.11 -7.71 -22.42
C VAL A 52 4.92 -7.77 -23.39
N ASP A 53 3.68 -7.73 -22.91
CA ASP A 53 2.49 -7.72 -23.75
C ASP A 53 2.30 -6.38 -24.50
N PHE A 54 2.99 -5.33 -24.06
CA PHE A 54 3.00 -4.00 -24.69
C PHE A 54 4.19 -3.81 -25.62
N LEU A 55 5.17 -4.71 -25.60
CA LEU A 55 6.34 -4.65 -26.46
C LEU A 55 6.05 -5.26 -27.84
N PRO A 56 6.80 -4.88 -28.89
CA PRO A 56 6.76 -5.60 -30.16
C PRO A 56 7.04 -7.09 -30.00
N ALA A 57 6.47 -7.93 -30.88
CA ALA A 57 6.62 -9.39 -30.81
C ALA A 57 8.08 -9.85 -30.93
N ASP A 58 8.92 -9.07 -31.62
CA ASP A 58 10.34 -9.28 -31.86
C ASP A 58 11.23 -8.38 -30.99
N HIS A 59 10.72 -7.92 -29.84
CA HIS A 59 11.48 -7.03 -28.95
C HIS A 59 12.81 -7.63 -28.54
N VAL A 60 13.83 -6.78 -28.50
CA VAL A 60 15.15 -7.12 -27.97
C VAL A 60 15.12 -7.10 -26.44
N THR A 61 15.96 -7.91 -25.81
CA THR A 61 16.01 -8.07 -24.35
C THR A 61 17.28 -7.51 -23.71
N ASP A 62 18.18 -6.96 -24.52
CA ASP A 62 19.53 -6.52 -24.14
C ASP A 62 19.64 -5.01 -23.90
N GLY A 63 18.54 -4.27 -24.05
CA GLY A 63 18.54 -2.81 -23.92
C GLY A 63 19.11 -2.07 -25.13
N SER A 64 19.33 -2.73 -26.27
CA SER A 64 19.77 -2.07 -27.51
C SER A 64 18.68 -1.20 -28.15
N VAL A 65 17.42 -1.31 -27.70
CA VAL A 65 16.29 -0.48 -28.11
C VAL A 65 15.55 0.02 -26.87
N SER A 66 15.14 1.29 -26.88
CA SER A 66 14.26 1.85 -25.87
C SER A 66 12.80 1.59 -26.23
N TYR A 67 12.08 0.98 -25.29
CA TYR A 67 10.63 0.78 -25.36
C TYR A 67 9.89 1.64 -24.33
N GLN A 68 10.49 2.76 -23.90
CA GLN A 68 9.99 3.59 -22.80
C GLN A 68 8.50 3.96 -22.91
N SER A 69 8.01 4.30 -24.11
CA SER A 69 6.59 4.63 -24.33
C SER A 69 5.65 3.43 -24.17
N ALA A 70 6.06 2.24 -24.61
CA ALA A 70 5.32 1.00 -24.42
C ALA A 70 5.28 0.61 -22.93
N ILE A 71 6.40 0.79 -22.22
CA ILE A 71 6.47 0.57 -20.77
C ILE A 71 5.51 1.51 -20.03
N GLN A 72 5.49 2.80 -20.40
CA GLN A 72 4.54 3.76 -19.83
C GLN A 72 3.09 3.33 -20.12
N SER A 73 2.80 2.84 -21.32
CA SER A 73 1.46 2.36 -21.69
C SER A 73 1.01 1.17 -20.82
N ALA A 74 1.94 0.26 -20.47
CA ALA A 74 1.65 -0.84 -19.55
C ALA A 74 1.31 -0.34 -18.13
N ILE A 75 2.02 0.68 -17.65
CA ILE A 75 1.72 1.32 -16.35
C ILE A 75 0.36 2.03 -16.40
N ASP A 76 0.06 2.74 -17.50
CA ASP A 76 -1.17 3.50 -17.68
C ASP A 76 -2.39 2.60 -17.79
N ALA A 77 -2.24 1.38 -18.31
CA ALA A 77 -3.28 0.38 -18.43
C ALA A 77 -3.78 -0.18 -17.07
N VAL A 78 -3.05 0.06 -15.97
CA VAL A 78 -3.49 -0.35 -14.63
C VAL A 78 -4.79 0.40 -14.26
N PRO A 79 -5.85 -0.30 -13.82
CA PRO A 79 -7.06 0.34 -13.36
C PRO A 79 -6.83 1.28 -12.17
N GLY A 80 -7.65 2.33 -12.01
CA GLY A 80 -7.54 3.25 -10.88
C GLY A 80 -7.68 2.61 -9.49
N THR A 81 -8.27 1.43 -9.41
CA THR A 81 -8.35 0.61 -8.20
C THR A 81 -7.02 -0.03 -7.79
N GLY A 82 -6.01 0.06 -8.64
CA GLY A 82 -4.68 -0.51 -8.43
C GLY A 82 -4.43 -1.81 -9.19
N GLY A 83 -3.18 -2.22 -9.18
CA GLY A 83 -2.70 -3.38 -9.92
C GLY A 83 -1.21 -3.62 -9.77
N THR A 84 -0.78 -4.78 -10.25
CA THR A 84 0.62 -5.16 -10.35
C THR A 84 1.06 -5.10 -11.82
N VAL A 85 2.13 -4.38 -12.10
CA VAL A 85 2.83 -4.41 -13.38
C VAL A 85 4.07 -5.27 -13.18
N VAL A 86 4.20 -6.31 -13.99
CA VAL A 86 5.27 -7.29 -13.93
C VAL A 86 6.23 -7.04 -15.07
N PHE A 87 7.49 -6.82 -14.72
CA PHE A 87 8.60 -6.71 -15.65
C PHE A 87 9.28 -8.07 -15.79
N ALA A 88 9.56 -8.46 -17.03
CA ALA A 88 10.38 -9.63 -17.30
C ALA A 88 11.85 -9.34 -16.95
N PRO A 89 12.67 -10.36 -16.65
CA PRO A 89 14.08 -10.19 -16.31
C PRO A 89 14.94 -9.89 -17.56
N ILE A 90 14.71 -8.73 -18.15
CA ILE A 90 15.40 -8.21 -19.34
C ILE A 90 15.96 -6.81 -19.07
N THR A 91 16.72 -6.26 -20.02
CA THR A 91 17.21 -4.89 -19.95
C THR A 91 16.29 -3.93 -20.69
N TYR A 92 15.72 -2.98 -19.95
CA TYR A 92 14.89 -1.90 -20.45
C TYR A 92 15.72 -0.62 -20.55
N ARG A 93 15.95 -0.13 -21.77
CA ARG A 93 16.62 1.17 -21.98
C ARG A 93 15.63 2.32 -21.86
N ILE A 94 16.08 3.40 -21.23
CA ILE A 94 15.34 4.64 -21.00
C ILE A 94 16.15 5.79 -21.58
N ASP A 95 15.59 6.42 -22.62
CA ASP A 95 16.29 7.43 -23.42
C ASP A 95 15.90 8.85 -22.99
N ASP A 96 14.69 9.02 -22.46
CA ASP A 96 14.14 10.31 -22.03
C ASP A 96 14.21 10.46 -20.50
N PRO A 97 14.93 11.49 -19.98
CA PRO A 97 15.09 11.73 -18.55
C PRO A 97 13.79 12.08 -17.80
N VAL A 98 12.67 12.31 -18.49
CA VAL A 98 11.34 12.40 -17.84
C VAL A 98 10.95 11.09 -17.14
N GLY A 99 11.53 9.97 -17.58
CA GLY A 99 11.34 8.65 -16.98
C GLY A 99 9.95 8.07 -17.20
N LEU A 100 9.54 7.25 -16.23
CA LEU A 100 8.26 6.56 -16.15
C LEU A 100 7.43 7.15 -15.01
N ARG A 101 6.21 7.57 -15.32
CA ARG A 101 5.27 8.15 -14.37
C ARG A 101 4.55 7.04 -13.62
N LEU A 102 4.66 7.10 -12.30
CA LEU A 102 3.99 6.21 -11.37
C LEU A 102 2.66 6.80 -10.89
N ARG A 103 1.77 5.92 -10.43
CA ARG A 103 0.43 6.26 -9.95
C ARG A 103 0.14 5.55 -8.63
N SER A 104 -0.92 6.00 -7.94
CA SER A 104 -1.36 5.35 -6.70
C SER A 104 -1.84 3.92 -6.91
N ASN A 105 -1.75 3.12 -5.84
CA ASN A 105 -2.16 1.71 -5.78
C ASN A 105 -1.44 0.79 -6.80
N LEU A 106 -0.24 1.20 -7.21
CA LEU A 106 0.59 0.49 -8.18
C LEU A 106 1.62 -0.38 -7.46
N THR A 107 1.77 -1.62 -7.91
CA THR A 107 2.92 -2.47 -7.58
C THR A 107 3.74 -2.72 -8.83
N LEU A 108 5.03 -2.37 -8.83
CA LEU A 108 5.97 -2.80 -9.85
C LEU A 108 6.75 -4.01 -9.33
N SER A 109 6.57 -5.15 -9.97
CA SER A 109 7.37 -6.36 -9.73
C SER A 109 8.47 -6.43 -10.78
N MET A 110 9.72 -6.24 -10.33
CA MET A 110 10.87 -5.99 -11.19
C MET A 110 12.01 -6.98 -10.93
N GLU A 111 11.73 -8.14 -10.35
CA GLU A 111 12.74 -9.15 -10.03
C GLU A 111 13.54 -9.55 -11.28
N GLY A 112 14.87 -9.40 -11.24
CA GLY A 112 15.78 -9.64 -12.36
C GLY A 112 15.72 -8.62 -13.51
N ALA A 113 14.80 -7.65 -13.51
CA ALA A 113 14.74 -6.60 -14.51
C ALA A 113 15.88 -5.59 -14.32
N THR A 114 16.46 -5.13 -15.43
CA THR A 114 17.47 -4.06 -15.42
C THR A 114 16.96 -2.86 -16.19
N PHE A 115 17.06 -1.67 -15.60
CA PHE A 115 16.73 -0.40 -16.22
C PHE A 115 18.01 0.38 -16.48
N LEU A 116 18.33 0.60 -17.75
CA LEU A 116 19.50 1.32 -18.17
C LEU A 116 19.09 2.72 -18.63
N LEU A 117 19.44 3.74 -17.85
CA LEU A 117 19.34 5.12 -18.30
C LEU A 117 20.45 5.38 -19.31
N SER A 118 20.07 5.82 -20.50
CA SER A 118 21.01 6.02 -21.60
C SER A 118 21.94 7.23 -21.37
N GLU A 119 23.00 7.30 -22.17
CA GLU A 119 23.85 8.49 -22.25
C GLU A 119 23.12 9.72 -22.83
N THR A 120 22.00 9.54 -23.55
CA THR A 120 21.22 10.66 -24.09
C THR A 120 20.40 11.37 -23.01
N CYS A 121 20.27 10.81 -21.82
CA CYS A 121 19.74 11.51 -20.65
C CYS A 121 20.73 12.59 -20.20
N ALA A 122 20.71 13.76 -20.84
CA ALA A 122 21.65 14.85 -20.61
C ALA A 122 21.06 16.04 -19.83
N ALA A 123 19.88 15.85 -19.22
CA ALA A 123 19.19 16.85 -18.41
C ALA A 123 18.69 16.22 -17.10
N ASP A 124 18.37 17.07 -16.13
CA ASP A 124 17.82 16.65 -14.84
C ASP A 124 16.61 15.73 -15.03
N GLY A 125 16.56 14.64 -14.27
CA GLY A 125 15.55 13.62 -14.48
C GLY A 125 15.55 12.48 -13.49
N GLN A 126 14.83 11.43 -13.86
CA GLN A 126 14.66 10.22 -13.07
C GLN A 126 14.28 9.01 -13.94
N LEU A 127 14.51 7.80 -13.45
CA LEU A 127 13.84 6.61 -14.01
C LEU A 127 12.36 6.58 -13.65
N PHE A 128 12.04 6.70 -12.36
CA PHE A 128 10.67 6.63 -11.86
C PHE A 128 10.25 7.94 -11.20
N LEU A 129 9.12 8.50 -11.62
CA LEU A 129 8.54 9.72 -11.06
C LEU A 129 7.18 9.42 -10.41
N GLY A 130 7.06 9.61 -9.10
CA GLY A 130 5.79 9.65 -8.39
C GLY A 130 5.52 11.05 -7.84
N GLN A 131 4.34 11.60 -8.11
CA GLN A 131 3.95 12.92 -7.59
C GLN A 131 2.61 12.82 -6.86
N GLY A 132 2.62 13.02 -5.54
CA GLY A 132 1.42 12.95 -4.70
C GLY A 132 0.76 11.56 -4.70
N VAL A 133 1.55 10.49 -4.81
CA VAL A 133 1.05 9.12 -4.97
C VAL A 133 0.90 8.40 -3.64
N SER A 134 -0.02 7.43 -3.56
CA SER A 134 -0.22 6.60 -2.37
C SER A 134 -0.34 5.11 -2.68
N GLY A 135 0.07 4.25 -1.74
CA GLY A 135 -0.05 2.79 -1.90
C GLY A 135 0.84 2.25 -3.02
N LEU A 136 2.02 2.85 -3.21
CA LEU A 136 2.99 2.45 -4.23
C LEU A 136 3.95 1.41 -3.68
N ARG A 137 4.20 0.35 -4.44
CA ARG A 137 5.20 -0.69 -4.14
C ARG A 137 6.17 -0.85 -5.31
N LEU A 138 7.47 -0.69 -5.06
CA LEU A 138 8.54 -1.00 -6.00
C LEU A 138 9.34 -2.18 -5.43
N GLU A 139 9.37 -3.29 -6.15
CA GLU A 139 9.91 -4.55 -5.65
C GLU A 139 10.92 -5.14 -6.63
N GLY A 140 12.18 -5.25 -6.22
CA GLY A 140 13.24 -5.84 -7.03
C GLY A 140 13.80 -4.90 -8.10
N GLY A 141 14.71 -5.44 -8.90
CA GLY A 141 15.23 -4.79 -10.10
C GLY A 141 16.50 -3.97 -9.87
N THR A 142 17.18 -3.70 -10.98
CA THR A 142 18.43 -2.92 -10.99
C THR A 142 18.26 -1.66 -11.83
N ILE A 143 18.64 -0.51 -11.29
CA ILE A 143 18.75 0.76 -12.02
C ILE A 143 20.24 1.05 -12.23
N ILE A 144 20.62 1.28 -13.49
CA ILE A 144 21.98 1.62 -13.89
C ILE A 144 21.94 2.97 -14.59
N GLY A 145 22.65 3.93 -14.03
CA GLY A 145 22.90 5.22 -14.69
C GLY A 145 24.16 5.23 -15.54
N ARG A 146 24.42 6.39 -16.11
CA ARG A 146 25.59 6.69 -16.96
C ARG A 146 26.30 7.96 -16.46
N ASN A 147 26.51 8.05 -15.14
CA ASN A 147 27.25 9.15 -14.50
C ASN A 147 28.69 9.29 -15.00
N ASP A 148 29.23 8.28 -15.69
CA ASP A 148 30.51 8.32 -16.39
C ASP A 148 30.53 9.27 -17.59
N VAL A 149 29.36 9.55 -18.20
CA VAL A 149 29.26 10.34 -19.45
C VAL A 149 28.28 11.51 -19.38
N TRP A 150 27.41 11.57 -18.39
CA TRP A 150 26.53 12.73 -18.22
C TRP A 150 27.31 13.99 -17.84
N LEU A 151 26.80 15.16 -18.26
CA LEU A 151 27.45 16.44 -17.99
C LEU A 151 27.47 16.74 -16.49
N THR A 152 28.59 17.33 -16.03
CA THR A 152 28.70 17.82 -14.65
C THR A 152 27.53 18.74 -14.30
N GLY A 153 26.86 18.46 -13.18
CA GLY A 153 25.73 19.24 -12.68
C GLY A 153 24.35 18.72 -13.11
N VAL A 154 24.28 17.75 -14.03
CA VAL A 154 23.04 17.06 -14.38
C VAL A 154 22.65 16.11 -13.26
N ASN A 155 21.43 16.26 -12.73
CA ASN A 155 20.89 15.46 -11.62
C ASN A 155 19.91 14.41 -12.12
N ILE A 156 20.36 13.17 -12.31
CA ILE A 156 19.52 12.05 -12.72
C ILE A 156 19.38 11.06 -11.56
N ARG A 157 18.13 10.79 -11.19
CA ARG A 157 17.73 9.97 -10.03
C ARG A 157 17.22 8.60 -10.46
N GLY A 158 17.16 7.67 -9.52
CA GLY A 158 16.49 6.39 -9.74
C GLY A 158 14.99 6.54 -9.53
N VAL A 159 14.61 6.83 -8.29
CA VAL A 159 13.21 7.04 -7.89
C VAL A 159 13.07 8.45 -7.33
N HIS A 160 12.18 9.25 -7.93
CA HIS A 160 11.90 10.61 -7.51
C HIS A 160 10.43 10.69 -7.06
N LEU A 161 10.22 10.84 -5.75
CA LEU A 161 8.89 10.99 -5.15
C LEU A 161 8.72 12.41 -4.63
N THR A 162 7.70 13.11 -5.10
CA THR A 162 7.47 14.52 -4.80
C THR A 162 6.05 14.79 -4.35
N GLY A 163 5.85 15.91 -3.64
CA GLY A 163 4.56 16.24 -3.03
C GLY A 163 4.17 15.26 -1.92
N GLU A 164 2.87 15.20 -1.62
CA GLU A 164 2.33 14.40 -0.51
C GLU A 164 2.21 12.91 -0.88
N CYS A 165 3.30 12.15 -0.70
CA CYS A 165 3.30 10.70 -0.90
C CYS A 165 3.04 9.93 0.40
N ARG A 166 2.28 8.83 0.36
CA ARG A 166 1.89 8.04 1.57
C ARG A 166 1.84 6.54 1.29
N ASP A 167 2.14 5.72 2.28
CA ASP A 167 2.13 4.24 2.12
C ASP A 167 2.97 3.79 0.92
N ILE A 168 4.26 4.14 0.95
CA ILE A 168 5.22 3.81 -0.10
C ILE A 168 6.14 2.70 0.42
N ARG A 169 6.36 1.68 -0.39
CA ARG A 169 7.35 0.64 -0.13
C ARG A 169 8.29 0.50 -1.31
N ILE A 170 9.59 0.59 -1.05
CA ILE A 170 10.66 0.33 -2.01
C ILE A 170 11.55 -0.72 -1.36
N ARG A 171 11.73 -1.87 -2.01
CA ARG A 171 12.50 -2.98 -1.45
C ARG A 171 13.29 -3.72 -2.51
N ASP A 172 14.42 -4.29 -2.09
CA ASP A 172 15.22 -5.23 -2.89
C ASP A 172 15.70 -4.66 -4.23
N MET A 173 15.87 -3.34 -4.30
CA MET A 173 16.38 -2.66 -5.49
C MET A 173 17.90 -2.47 -5.40
N HIS A 174 18.58 -2.61 -6.54
CA HIS A 174 19.97 -2.22 -6.72
C HIS A 174 20.02 -0.95 -7.57
N ILE A 175 20.66 0.10 -7.08
CA ILE A 175 20.73 1.39 -7.78
C ILE A 175 22.18 1.84 -7.80
N ARG A 176 22.72 2.09 -9.00
CA ARG A 176 24.13 2.49 -9.17
C ARG A 176 24.32 3.41 -10.37
N ASP A 177 25.48 4.06 -10.39
CA ASP A 177 25.97 4.88 -11.51
C ASP A 177 25.06 6.04 -11.90
N LEU A 178 24.23 6.50 -10.96
CA LEU A 178 23.45 7.72 -11.07
C LEU A 178 24.30 8.95 -10.70
N SER A 179 23.93 10.12 -11.20
CA SER A 179 24.57 11.40 -10.81
C SER A 179 23.92 12.04 -9.58
N SER A 180 22.75 11.55 -9.16
CA SER A 180 22.02 12.04 -7.99
C SER A 180 21.36 10.89 -7.23
N ASN A 181 21.28 11.05 -5.91
CA ASN A 181 20.86 10.00 -4.98
C ASN A 181 19.34 9.98 -4.72
N GLY A 182 18.58 10.90 -5.34
CA GLY A 182 17.19 11.19 -5.00
C GLY A 182 17.04 12.57 -4.37
#